data_AF-A0A1H5UCE6-F1
#
_entry.id   AF-A0A1H5UCE6-F1
#
_cell.length_a   1.000
_cell.length_b   1.000
_cell.length_c   1.000
_cell.angle_alpha   90.00
_cell.angle_beta   90.00
_cell.angle_gamma   90.00
#
_symmetry.space_group_name_H-M   'P 1'
#
loop_
_entity.id
_entity.type
_entity.pdbx_description
1 polymer ?
#
loop_
_entity_poly.entity_id
_entity_poly.type
_entity_poly.pdbx_seq_one_letter_code
_entity_poly.pdbx_strand_id
1 'polypeptide(L)'
;MKVARTTLIKRSIASVTAGMATLAPVSGPEAALFSVSAIIQEQIGLDAGCASHMGGSISGSGISSFGAVSLAARDCIMPAADFSYFSFQGKMTFTLLSGDEIFADYGGRFVPTLTPSIYTLKNSFFDITGGTGRFLSADGRGNLLGTEQISSDFSSGLGLIQAIGDVSFPKKTKKGTESSLELLDLTDPAEGSVIVAINELPESDSLALLGIGLASLAFVRRKVSR
;
A
#
# COMPACT_ATOMS: atom_id res chain seq x y z
N MET A 1 -29.02 -38.25 72.52
CA MET A 1 -28.12 -39.42 72.72
C MET A 1 -27.88 -40.12 71.40
N LYS A 2 -26.64 -40.08 70.88
CA LYS A 2 -25.88 -41.12 70.13
C LYS A 2 -24.87 -40.48 69.16
N VAL A 3 -23.65 -40.39 69.69
CA VAL A 3 -22.32 -40.68 69.13
C VAL A 3 -22.08 -40.55 67.61
N ALA A 4 -21.04 -39.76 67.35
CA ALA A 4 -20.14 -39.61 66.21
C ALA A 4 -19.96 -40.80 65.23
N ARG A 5 -19.54 -40.45 64.01
CA ARG A 5 -18.36 -41.05 63.35
C ARG A 5 -17.81 -40.13 62.26
N THR A 6 -16.61 -39.63 62.51
CA THR A 6 -15.68 -39.07 61.54
C THR A 6 -15.15 -40.19 60.65
N THR A 7 -15.16 -39.98 59.33
CA THR A 7 -14.24 -40.68 58.42
C THR A 7 -13.70 -39.72 57.37
N LEU A 8 -12.43 -39.43 57.59
CA LEU A 8 -11.37 -38.92 56.72
C LEU A 8 -11.49 -39.44 55.27
N ILE A 9 -11.63 -38.55 54.29
CA ILE A 9 -11.40 -38.87 52.87
C ILE A 9 -10.31 -37.95 52.33
N LYS A 10 -9.36 -38.62 51.67
CA LYS A 10 -8.03 -38.20 51.31
C LYS A 10 -8.01 -37.11 50.23
N ARG A 11 -6.96 -36.29 50.33
CA ARG A 11 -6.45 -35.36 49.32
C ARG A 11 -6.40 -35.98 47.93
N SER A 12 -6.81 -35.22 46.92
CA SER A 12 -6.33 -35.33 45.54
C SER A 12 -6.47 -33.94 44.90
N ILE A 13 -5.43 -33.12 45.03
CA ILE A 13 -5.27 -31.90 44.25
C ILE A 13 -4.62 -32.36 42.94
N ALA A 14 -5.43 -32.56 41.90
CA ALA A 14 -4.92 -32.75 40.56
C ALA A 14 -4.54 -31.37 40.01
N SER A 15 -3.23 -31.08 39.94
CA SER A 15 -2.72 -29.92 39.22
C SER A 15 -3.00 -30.09 37.73
N VAL A 16 -3.92 -29.30 37.20
CA VAL A 16 -4.10 -29.13 35.76
C VAL A 16 -3.03 -28.14 35.31
N THR A 17 -1.91 -28.66 34.82
CA THR A 17 -0.92 -27.85 34.10
C THR A 17 -1.55 -27.47 32.76
N ALA A 18 -2.10 -26.26 32.67
CA ALA A 18 -2.57 -25.69 31.42
C ALA A 18 -1.38 -25.50 30.48
N GLY A 19 -1.24 -26.37 29.48
CA GLY A 19 -0.33 -26.16 28.37
C GLY A 19 -0.79 -24.94 27.58
N MET A 20 -0.15 -23.79 27.83
CA MET A 20 -0.25 -22.66 26.91
C MET A 20 0.44 -23.06 25.60
N ALA A 21 -0.36 -23.51 24.64
CA ALA A 21 0.07 -23.51 23.24
C ALA A 21 0.27 -22.04 22.85
N THR A 22 1.52 -21.59 22.84
CA THR A 22 1.89 -20.31 22.26
C THR A 22 1.58 -20.39 20.77
N LEU A 23 0.43 -19.88 20.35
CA LEU A 23 0.19 -19.56 18.96
C LEU A 23 1.20 -18.48 18.59
N ALA A 24 2.29 -18.89 17.93
CA ALA A 24 3.19 -17.94 17.30
C ALA A 24 2.36 -17.09 16.32
N PRO A 25 2.43 -15.75 16.35
CA PRO A 25 1.75 -14.94 15.36
C PRO A 25 2.34 -15.28 14.00
N VAL A 26 1.51 -15.82 13.11
CA VAL A 26 1.85 -15.99 11.70
C VAL A 26 2.12 -14.60 11.16
N SER A 27 3.39 -14.29 10.93
CA SER A 27 3.85 -12.99 10.51
C SER A 27 3.62 -12.76 9.02
N GLY A 28 2.39 -12.96 8.52
CA GLY A 28 2.00 -12.61 7.15
C GLY A 28 1.95 -11.09 6.92
N PRO A 29 2.06 -10.60 5.68
CA PRO A 29 1.84 -9.19 5.36
C PRO A 29 0.44 -8.78 5.82
N GLU A 30 0.36 -7.66 6.54
CA GLU A 30 -0.91 -7.12 7.01
C GLU A 30 -1.59 -6.43 5.82
N ALA A 31 -2.69 -7.00 5.36
CA ALA A 31 -3.51 -6.41 4.30
C ALA A 31 -4.42 -5.34 4.90
N ALA A 32 -4.36 -4.13 4.36
CA ALA A 32 -5.22 -3.01 4.69
C ALA A 32 -6.31 -2.85 3.63
N LEU A 33 -7.49 -2.36 4.04
CA LEU A 33 -8.56 -2.05 3.10
C LEU A 33 -8.16 -0.90 2.17
N PHE A 34 -8.22 -1.14 0.87
CA PHE A 34 -8.09 -0.13 -0.17
C PHE A 34 -9.46 0.20 -0.75
N SER A 35 -9.87 1.46 -0.62
CA SER A 35 -11.09 1.96 -1.24
C SER A 35 -10.84 3.28 -1.94
N VAL A 36 -11.41 3.49 -3.12
CA VAL A 36 -11.45 4.78 -3.83
C VAL A 36 -12.86 5.01 -4.35
N SER A 37 -13.36 6.23 -4.24
CA SER A 37 -14.57 6.70 -4.95
C SER A 37 -14.21 7.98 -5.69
N ALA A 38 -14.31 7.98 -7.02
CA ALA A 38 -13.87 9.08 -7.86
C ALA A 38 -14.83 9.34 -9.01
N ILE A 39 -15.02 10.63 -9.32
CA ILE A 39 -15.64 11.06 -10.58
C ILE A 39 -14.54 11.07 -11.63
N ILE A 40 -14.85 10.55 -12.81
CA ILE A 40 -13.91 10.41 -13.91
C ILE A 40 -14.44 11.05 -15.19
N GLN A 41 -13.52 11.44 -16.04
CA GLN A 41 -13.73 11.83 -17.42
C GLN A 41 -12.81 11.00 -18.30
N GLU A 42 -13.38 10.39 -19.33
CA GLU A 42 -12.66 9.63 -20.34
C GLU A 42 -12.67 10.37 -21.68
N GLN A 43 -11.54 10.33 -22.38
CA GLN A 43 -11.44 10.63 -23.80
C GLN A 43 -11.23 9.33 -24.56
N ILE A 44 -12.15 9.02 -25.46
CA ILE A 44 -12.13 7.80 -26.28
C ILE A 44 -11.65 8.16 -27.67
N GLY A 45 -10.76 7.35 -28.22
CA GLY A 45 -10.26 7.61 -29.56
C GLY A 45 -9.44 6.48 -30.15
N LEU A 46 -8.82 6.79 -31.28
CA LEU A 46 -7.90 5.86 -31.93
C LEU A 46 -6.60 5.76 -31.13
N ASP A 47 -6.19 4.54 -30.82
CA ASP A 47 -4.92 4.25 -30.17
C ASP A 47 -4.21 3.11 -30.90
N ALA A 48 -3.07 3.41 -31.53
CA ALA A 48 -2.27 2.43 -32.27
C ALA A 48 -1.60 1.40 -31.36
N GLY A 49 -1.48 1.66 -30.06
CA GLY A 49 -0.99 0.70 -29.06
C GLY A 49 -2.02 -0.39 -28.72
N CYS A 50 -3.28 -0.20 -29.12
CA CYS A 50 -4.35 -1.15 -28.86
C CYS A 50 -4.59 -2.06 -30.07
N ALA A 51 -4.77 -3.36 -29.84
CA ALA A 51 -5.06 -4.32 -30.90
C ALA A 51 -6.39 -4.03 -31.63
N SER A 52 -7.34 -3.41 -30.94
CA SER A 52 -8.61 -2.92 -31.48
C SER A 52 -8.50 -1.56 -32.19
N HIS A 53 -7.33 -0.93 -32.16
CA HIS A 53 -7.10 0.47 -32.52
C HIS A 53 -7.94 1.50 -31.76
N MET A 54 -8.59 1.09 -30.66
CA MET A 54 -9.43 1.95 -29.84
C MET A 54 -8.94 1.92 -28.39
N GLY A 55 -8.80 3.09 -27.79
CA GLY A 55 -8.39 3.22 -26.40
C GLY A 55 -9.05 4.40 -25.70
N GLY A 56 -8.91 4.39 -24.37
CA GLY A 56 -9.39 5.41 -23.46
C GLY A 56 -8.26 6.10 -22.73
N SER A 57 -8.38 7.41 -22.52
CA SER A 57 -7.55 8.17 -21.59
C SER A 57 -8.44 8.78 -20.51
N ILE A 58 -8.26 8.33 -19.28
CA ILE A 58 -9.14 8.65 -18.15
C ILE A 58 -8.41 9.55 -17.17
N SER A 59 -9.11 10.56 -16.67
CA SER A 59 -8.67 11.40 -15.56
C SER A 59 -9.79 11.53 -14.55
N GLY A 60 -9.46 11.71 -13.27
CA GLY A 60 -10.49 11.82 -12.23
C GLY A 60 -9.98 12.34 -10.91
N SER A 61 -10.92 12.55 -9.99
CA SER A 61 -10.63 13.03 -8.64
C SER A 61 -11.66 12.49 -7.66
N GLY A 62 -11.22 12.24 -6.43
CA GLY A 62 -12.06 11.57 -5.46
C GLY A 62 -11.43 11.46 -4.07
N ILE A 63 -11.97 10.54 -3.30
CA ILE A 63 -11.53 10.21 -1.95
C ILE A 63 -11.15 8.73 -1.89
N SER A 64 -10.07 8.43 -1.20
CA SER A 64 -9.61 7.08 -0.90
C SER A 64 -9.62 6.79 0.60
N SER A 65 -9.40 5.52 0.98
CA SER A 65 -9.13 5.14 2.38
C SER A 65 -7.87 5.82 2.96
N PHE A 66 -7.06 6.46 2.11
CA PHE A 66 -5.85 7.18 2.48
C PHE A 66 -5.94 8.70 2.29
N GLY A 67 -7.14 9.25 2.02
CA GLY A 67 -7.41 10.67 1.83
C GLY A 67 -7.73 11.05 0.38
N ALA A 68 -7.66 12.35 0.07
CA ALA A 68 -7.94 12.86 -1.28
C ALA A 68 -6.97 12.26 -2.32
N VAL A 69 -7.52 11.94 -3.50
CA VAL A 69 -6.81 11.23 -4.57
C VAL A 69 -7.19 11.79 -5.95
N SER A 70 -6.21 11.88 -6.84
CA SER A 70 -6.44 12.02 -8.28
C SER A 70 -6.18 10.69 -8.99
N LEU A 71 -6.91 10.46 -10.07
CA LEU A 71 -6.81 9.26 -10.88
C LEU A 71 -6.36 9.63 -12.29
N ALA A 72 -5.46 8.84 -12.85
CA ALA A 72 -5.15 8.82 -14.27
C ALA A 72 -5.12 7.37 -14.75
N ALA A 73 -5.72 7.07 -15.90
CA ALA A 73 -5.67 5.73 -16.48
C ALA A 73 -5.65 5.76 -18.00
N ARG A 74 -5.18 4.66 -18.59
CA ARG A 74 -5.27 4.38 -20.02
C ARG A 74 -5.64 2.93 -20.22
N ASP A 75 -6.57 2.66 -21.12
CA ASP A 75 -6.94 1.31 -21.52
C ASP A 75 -7.10 1.14 -23.02
N CYS A 76 -7.11 -0.13 -23.42
CA CYS A 76 -7.52 -0.57 -24.72
C CYS A 76 -8.95 -1.10 -24.66
N ILE A 77 -9.80 -0.61 -25.55
CA ILE A 77 -11.23 -0.91 -25.60
C ILE A 77 -11.48 -1.84 -26.77
N MET A 78 -12.11 -2.99 -26.53
CA MET A 78 -12.41 -3.99 -27.56
C MET A 78 -13.90 -4.34 -27.52
N PRO A 79 -14.65 -4.11 -28.62
CA PRO A 79 -16.05 -4.51 -28.70
C PRO A 79 -16.18 -6.04 -28.72
N ALA A 80 -17.22 -6.56 -28.06
CA ALA A 80 -17.64 -7.94 -28.24
C ALA A 80 -18.12 -8.17 -29.68
N ALA A 81 -17.97 -9.39 -30.20
CA ALA A 81 -18.37 -9.73 -31.58
C ALA A 81 -19.87 -9.50 -31.86
N ASP A 82 -20.71 -9.64 -30.83
CA ASP A 82 -22.15 -9.38 -30.87
C ASP A 82 -22.53 -7.96 -30.44
N PHE A 83 -21.53 -7.11 -30.16
CA PHE A 83 -21.68 -5.74 -29.66
C PHE A 83 -22.48 -5.63 -28.35
N SER A 84 -22.59 -6.72 -27.58
CA SER A 84 -23.33 -6.71 -26.30
C SER A 84 -22.58 -6.00 -25.16
N TYR A 85 -21.27 -5.86 -25.27
CA TYR A 85 -20.42 -5.13 -24.32
C TYR A 85 -19.10 -4.70 -24.98
N PHE A 86 -18.35 -3.85 -24.28
CA PHE A 86 -16.96 -3.54 -24.59
C PHE A 86 -16.07 -4.06 -23.46
N SER A 87 -15.06 -4.86 -23.77
CA SER A 87 -14.03 -5.21 -22.79
C SER A 87 -12.95 -4.14 -22.77
N PHE A 88 -12.38 -3.87 -21.60
CA PHE A 88 -11.24 -2.97 -21.46
C PHE A 88 -10.14 -3.63 -20.64
N GLN A 89 -8.90 -3.27 -20.93
CA GLN A 89 -7.73 -3.60 -20.13
C GLN A 89 -6.73 -2.46 -20.21
N GLY A 90 -6.14 -2.09 -19.07
CA GLY A 90 -5.29 -0.93 -19.01
C GLY A 90 -4.46 -0.83 -17.74
N LYS A 91 -3.90 0.35 -17.55
CA LYS A 91 -3.16 0.75 -16.36
C LYS A 91 -3.75 2.00 -15.74
N MET A 92 -3.79 2.05 -14.43
CA MET A 92 -4.24 3.19 -13.66
C MET A 92 -3.24 3.57 -12.57
N THR A 93 -3.19 4.86 -12.30
CA THR A 93 -2.41 5.46 -11.23
C THR A 93 -3.33 6.26 -10.33
N PHE A 94 -3.24 5.99 -9.03
CA PHE A 94 -3.86 6.80 -7.98
C PHE A 94 -2.78 7.66 -7.33
N THR A 95 -2.88 8.98 -7.45
CA THR A 95 -1.95 9.92 -6.82
C THR A 95 -2.62 10.57 -5.62
N LEU A 96 -2.04 10.38 -4.44
CA LEU A 96 -2.55 10.95 -3.20
C LEU A 96 -2.11 12.39 -3.03
N LEU A 97 -2.79 13.14 -2.15
CA LEU A 97 -2.40 14.52 -1.84
C LEU A 97 -0.95 14.66 -1.32
N SER A 98 -0.37 13.60 -0.74
CA SER A 98 1.05 13.58 -0.35
C SER A 98 2.02 13.57 -1.52
N GLY A 99 1.55 13.27 -2.74
CA GLY A 99 2.37 12.99 -3.91
C GLY A 99 2.77 11.52 -4.04
N ASP A 100 2.43 10.66 -3.07
CA ASP A 100 2.63 9.22 -3.20
C ASP A 100 1.66 8.64 -4.24
N GLU A 101 2.12 7.66 -5.00
CA GLU A 101 1.37 7.01 -6.06
C GLU A 101 1.14 5.52 -5.77
N ILE A 102 0.00 5.00 -6.22
CA ILE A 102 -0.30 3.58 -6.29
C ILE A 102 -0.55 3.24 -7.76
N PHE A 103 0.14 2.22 -8.26
CA PHE A 103 0.01 1.73 -9.62
C PHE A 103 -0.83 0.45 -9.64
N ALA A 104 -1.71 0.33 -10.62
CA ALA A 104 -2.49 -0.89 -10.81
C ALA A 104 -2.69 -1.20 -12.30
N ASP A 105 -2.66 -2.49 -12.62
CA ASP A 105 -3.26 -2.98 -13.86
C ASP A 105 -4.76 -3.19 -13.60
N TYR A 106 -5.61 -2.97 -14.60
CA TYR A 106 -7.05 -3.13 -14.45
C TYR A 106 -7.71 -3.64 -15.72
N GLY A 107 -8.90 -4.18 -15.57
CA GLY A 107 -9.69 -4.65 -16.70
C GLY A 107 -11.12 -4.98 -16.33
N GLY A 108 -11.94 -5.26 -17.33
CA GLY A 108 -13.34 -5.56 -17.12
C GLY A 108 -14.19 -5.39 -18.36
N ARG A 109 -15.48 -5.10 -18.14
CA ARG A 109 -16.45 -4.86 -19.22
C ARG A 109 -17.31 -3.64 -18.94
N PHE A 110 -17.51 -2.82 -19.97
CA PHE A 110 -18.59 -1.85 -20.07
C PHE A 110 -19.81 -2.52 -20.70
N VAL A 111 -20.87 -2.68 -19.92
CA VAL A 111 -22.13 -3.29 -20.37
C VAL A 111 -23.19 -2.21 -20.50
N PRO A 112 -23.84 -2.04 -21.66
CA PRO A 112 -24.94 -1.09 -21.83
C PRO A 112 -26.06 -1.36 -20.82
N THR A 113 -26.64 -0.28 -20.28
CA THR A 113 -27.85 -0.37 -19.45
C THR A 113 -29.10 -0.18 -20.30
N LEU A 114 -30.28 -0.24 -19.66
CA LEU A 114 -31.55 0.11 -20.32
C LEU A 114 -31.64 1.60 -20.68
N THR A 115 -30.83 2.44 -20.04
CA THR A 115 -30.74 3.86 -20.38
C THR A 115 -29.70 4.03 -21.49
N PRO A 116 -30.06 4.64 -22.64
CA PRO A 116 -29.12 4.88 -23.73
C PRO A 116 -27.87 5.61 -23.27
N SER A 117 -26.73 5.28 -23.87
CA SER A 117 -25.41 5.86 -23.56
C SER A 117 -24.88 5.63 -22.15
N ILE A 118 -25.61 4.99 -21.25
CA ILE A 118 -25.12 4.64 -19.91
C ILE A 118 -24.62 3.20 -19.92
N TYR A 119 -23.35 3.04 -19.56
CA TYR A 119 -22.67 1.77 -19.40
C TYR A 119 -22.34 1.54 -17.93
N THR A 120 -22.34 0.27 -17.52
CA THR A 120 -21.94 -0.12 -16.16
C THR A 120 -20.75 -1.07 -16.22
N LEU A 121 -19.86 -0.91 -15.23
CA LEU A 121 -18.74 -1.81 -15.04
C LEU A 121 -19.24 -3.18 -14.54
N LYS A 122 -18.85 -4.23 -15.24
CA LYS A 122 -19.15 -5.63 -14.88
C LYS A 122 -17.92 -6.50 -15.01
N ASN A 123 -17.75 -7.41 -14.06
CA ASN A 123 -16.59 -8.30 -13.97
C ASN A 123 -15.28 -7.51 -14.05
N SER A 124 -15.28 -6.32 -13.44
CA SER A 124 -14.17 -5.38 -13.50
C SER A 124 -13.34 -5.46 -12.23
N PHE A 125 -12.02 -5.44 -12.39
CA PHE A 125 -11.05 -5.66 -11.34
C PHE A 125 -9.85 -4.74 -11.50
N PHE A 126 -9.06 -4.64 -10.44
CA PHE A 126 -7.73 -4.05 -10.47
C PHE A 126 -6.77 -4.93 -9.67
N ASP A 127 -5.51 -4.96 -10.09
CA ASP A 127 -4.39 -5.58 -9.41
C ASP A 127 -3.33 -4.50 -9.15
N ILE A 128 -3.06 -4.19 -7.88
CA ILE A 128 -2.03 -3.24 -7.49
C ILE A 128 -0.68 -3.86 -7.79
N THR A 129 0.12 -3.17 -8.60
CA THR A 129 1.43 -3.64 -9.07
C THR A 129 2.61 -2.92 -8.43
N GLY A 130 2.33 -1.90 -7.61
CA GLY A 130 3.34 -1.16 -6.89
C GLY A 130 2.87 0.23 -6.48
N GLY A 131 3.85 1.06 -6.14
CA GLY A 131 3.62 2.45 -5.79
C GLY A 131 4.93 3.16 -5.46
N THR A 132 4.82 4.40 -5.02
CA THR A 132 5.94 5.25 -4.60
C THR A 132 5.84 5.59 -3.11
N GLY A 133 6.94 6.10 -2.54
CA GLY A 133 6.99 6.55 -1.15
C GLY A 133 6.51 5.48 -0.17
N ARG A 134 5.40 5.74 0.53
CA ARG A 134 4.84 4.79 1.52
C ARG A 134 4.17 3.56 0.90
N PHE A 135 3.86 3.58 -0.39
CA PHE A 135 3.31 2.46 -1.16
C PHE A 135 4.37 1.77 -2.01
N LEU A 136 5.65 1.99 -1.72
CA LEU A 136 6.72 1.29 -2.41
C LEU A 136 6.51 -0.23 -2.26
N SER A 137 6.46 -0.92 -3.39
CA SER A 137 6.20 -2.36 -3.46
C SER A 137 4.84 -2.79 -2.90
N ALA A 138 3.84 -1.89 -2.86
CA ALA A 138 2.47 -2.27 -2.55
C ALA A 138 1.96 -3.33 -3.54
N ASP A 139 1.22 -4.31 -3.03
CA ASP A 139 0.61 -5.39 -3.82
C ASP A 139 -0.79 -5.63 -3.30
N GLY A 140 -1.73 -5.99 -4.16
CA GLY A 140 -3.11 -6.13 -3.76
C GLY A 140 -4.04 -6.27 -4.95
N ARG A 141 -5.32 -6.45 -4.67
CA ARG A 141 -6.33 -6.64 -5.71
C ARG A 141 -7.71 -6.26 -5.23
N GLY A 142 -8.61 -6.02 -6.17
CA GLY A 142 -10.00 -5.75 -5.85
C GLY A 142 -10.90 -5.65 -7.06
N ASN A 143 -12.10 -5.16 -6.80
CA ASN A 143 -13.13 -4.96 -7.82
C ASN A 143 -13.28 -3.49 -8.16
N LEU A 144 -13.62 -3.23 -9.42
CA LEU A 144 -14.07 -1.93 -9.90
C LEU A 144 -15.59 -1.98 -10.10
N LEU A 145 -16.28 -1.00 -9.54
CA LEU A 145 -17.71 -0.79 -9.70
C LEU A 145 -17.91 0.61 -10.25
N GLY A 146 -18.94 0.83 -11.05
CA GLY A 146 -19.15 2.15 -11.62
C GLY A 146 -20.09 2.19 -12.80
N THR A 147 -20.28 3.42 -13.27
CA THR A 147 -21.06 3.73 -14.46
C THR A 147 -20.42 4.88 -15.20
N GLU A 148 -20.53 4.84 -16.52
CA GLU A 148 -20.13 5.92 -17.41
C GLU A 148 -21.25 6.26 -18.39
N GLN A 149 -21.45 7.55 -18.60
CA GLN A 149 -22.25 8.09 -19.67
C GLN A 149 -21.34 8.45 -20.83
N ILE A 150 -21.49 7.76 -21.96
CA ILE A 150 -20.69 7.95 -23.16
C ILE A 150 -21.40 8.89 -24.13
N SER A 151 -20.65 9.82 -24.72
CA SER A 151 -21.17 10.75 -25.72
C SER A 151 -21.70 10.03 -26.95
N SER A 152 -22.66 10.64 -27.66
CA SER A 152 -23.33 10.01 -28.80
C SER A 152 -22.40 9.70 -29.98
N ASP A 153 -21.29 10.42 -30.08
CA ASP A 153 -20.21 10.23 -31.07
C ASP A 153 -19.10 9.29 -30.58
N PHE A 154 -19.24 8.71 -29.39
CA PHE A 154 -18.28 7.78 -28.79
C PHE A 154 -16.86 8.36 -28.64
N SER A 155 -16.76 9.67 -28.37
CA SER A 155 -15.48 10.38 -28.21
C SER A 155 -15.13 10.72 -26.75
N SER A 156 -16.10 10.65 -25.85
CA SER A 156 -15.89 11.00 -24.44
C SER A 156 -16.84 10.28 -23.50
N GLY A 157 -16.44 10.16 -22.24
CA GLY A 157 -17.20 9.56 -21.15
C GLY A 157 -17.15 10.42 -19.89
N LEU A 158 -18.24 10.41 -19.12
CA LEU A 158 -18.28 10.95 -17.75
C LEU A 158 -18.81 9.87 -16.82
N GLY A 159 -18.12 9.63 -15.71
CA GLY A 159 -18.45 8.50 -14.85
C GLY A 159 -18.16 8.68 -13.38
N LEU A 160 -18.58 7.65 -12.65
CA LEU A 160 -18.21 7.39 -11.27
C LEU A 160 -17.57 6.01 -11.21
N ILE A 161 -16.41 5.93 -10.59
CA ILE A 161 -15.79 4.64 -10.26
C ILE A 161 -15.66 4.48 -8.75
N GLN A 162 -15.76 3.24 -8.32
CA GLN A 162 -15.43 2.78 -6.99
C GLN A 162 -14.46 1.60 -7.11
N ALA A 163 -13.26 1.76 -6.56
CA ALA A 163 -12.30 0.67 -6.41
C ALA A 163 -12.39 0.17 -4.96
N ILE A 164 -12.59 -1.14 -4.77
CA ILE A 164 -12.70 -1.74 -3.44
C ILE A 164 -11.91 -3.04 -3.42
N GLY A 165 -10.93 -3.15 -2.53
CA GLY A 165 -10.09 -4.32 -2.39
C GLY A 165 -9.14 -4.21 -1.22
N ASP A 166 -8.07 -4.99 -1.27
CA ASP A 166 -7.04 -5.01 -0.24
C ASP A 166 -5.70 -4.56 -0.81
N VAL A 167 -4.91 -3.89 0.02
CA VAL A 167 -3.52 -3.53 -0.26
C VAL A 167 -2.62 -4.05 0.85
N SER A 168 -1.56 -4.74 0.46
CA SER A 168 -0.55 -5.29 1.35
C SER A 168 0.77 -4.58 1.10
N PHE A 169 1.56 -4.49 2.17
CA PHE A 169 2.89 -3.90 2.14
C PHE A 169 3.89 -4.97 2.54
N PRO A 170 5.02 -5.11 1.81
CA PRO A 170 6.08 -5.97 2.29
C PRO A 170 6.53 -5.45 3.65
N LYS A 171 6.55 -6.34 4.64
CA LYS A 171 7.13 -6.01 5.93
C LYS A 171 8.56 -5.57 5.68
N LYS A 172 8.92 -4.37 6.15
CA LYS A 172 10.32 -4.04 6.34
C LYS A 172 10.86 -5.12 7.25
N THR A 173 11.62 -6.07 6.71
CA THR A 173 12.48 -6.91 7.53
C THR A 173 13.29 -5.93 8.35
N LYS A 174 13.08 -5.91 9.67
CA LYS A 174 14.10 -5.42 10.57
C LYS A 174 15.29 -6.30 10.24
N LYS A 175 16.17 -5.81 9.35
CA LYS A 175 17.51 -6.36 9.21
C LYS A 175 18.03 -6.21 10.63
N GLY A 176 18.08 -7.33 11.35
CA GLY A 176 18.70 -7.36 12.66
C GLY A 176 20.01 -6.64 12.48
N THR A 177 20.28 -5.71 13.38
CA THR A 177 21.64 -5.31 13.66
C THR A 177 22.32 -6.57 14.18
N GLU A 178 22.63 -7.51 13.30
CA GLU A 178 23.70 -8.47 13.51
C GLU A 178 24.95 -7.60 13.51
N SER A 179 25.23 -7.10 14.71
CA SER A 179 26.55 -6.74 15.12
C SER A 179 27.44 -7.90 14.71
N SER A 180 28.21 -7.70 13.64
CA SER A 180 29.34 -8.54 13.26
C SER A 180 30.38 -8.43 14.37
N LEU A 181 30.08 -8.98 15.53
CA LEU A 181 31.09 -9.46 16.46
C LEU A 181 31.33 -10.89 16.01
N GLU A 182 32.30 -11.06 15.13
CA GLU A 182 32.97 -12.34 14.94
C GLU A 182 33.41 -12.83 16.32
N LEU A 183 32.66 -13.78 16.85
CA LEU A 183 33.06 -14.56 18.01
C LEU A 183 34.17 -15.48 17.50
N LEU A 184 35.43 -15.04 17.62
CA LEU A 184 36.59 -15.90 17.43
C LEU A 184 36.51 -17.02 18.47
N ASP A 185 36.08 -18.18 18.00
CA ASP A 185 36.15 -19.45 18.70
C ASP A 185 37.62 -19.89 18.74
N LEU A 186 38.26 -19.69 19.90
CA LEU A 186 39.61 -20.19 20.17
C LEU A 186 39.56 -21.21 21.30
N THR A 187 39.25 -22.44 20.95
CA THR A 187 39.65 -23.63 21.71
C THR A 187 40.91 -24.24 21.08
N ASP A 188 42.09 -23.95 21.63
CA ASP A 188 42.97 -24.88 22.38
C ASP A 188 44.41 -24.31 22.48
N PRO A 189 45.19 -24.62 23.54
CA PRO A 189 46.36 -23.86 23.96
C PRO A 189 47.67 -24.47 23.48
N ALA A 190 48.60 -23.64 23.01
CA ALA A 190 50.04 -23.85 23.22
C ALA A 190 50.85 -22.64 22.74
N GLU A 191 51.62 -22.09 23.68
CA GLU A 191 52.83 -21.27 23.49
C GLU A 191 52.74 -19.86 22.86
N GLY A 192 53.37 -18.92 23.57
CA GLY A 192 53.93 -17.71 22.95
C GLY A 192 53.30 -16.40 23.41
N SER A 193 53.93 -15.79 24.40
CA SER A 193 53.66 -14.47 24.95
C SER A 193 53.48 -13.35 23.90
N VAL A 194 52.33 -12.67 23.89
CA VAL A 194 52.25 -11.25 23.51
C VAL A 194 51.17 -10.57 24.36
N ILE A 195 51.61 -9.72 25.29
CA ILE A 195 50.77 -8.73 25.97
C ILE A 195 50.72 -7.51 25.05
N VAL A 196 49.55 -7.15 24.54
CA VAL A 196 49.30 -5.77 24.08
C VAL A 196 48.00 -5.31 24.72
N ALA A 197 48.15 -4.52 25.78
CA ALA A 197 47.12 -3.65 26.28
C ALA A 197 47.02 -2.42 25.37
N ILE A 198 45.81 -2.06 24.95
CA ILE A 198 45.43 -0.67 24.73
C ILE A 198 44.01 -0.48 25.27
N ASN A 199 43.93 -0.29 26.59
CA ASN A 199 42.95 0.65 27.11
C ASN A 199 43.46 2.04 26.74
N GLU A 200 42.80 2.73 25.81
CA GLU A 200 42.69 4.19 25.90
C GLU A 200 41.32 4.62 25.38
N LEU A 201 40.50 5.11 26.31
CA LEU A 201 39.40 6.04 26.03
C LEU A 201 40.02 7.30 25.40
N PRO A 202 39.42 7.87 24.33
CA PRO A 202 39.70 9.27 24.03
C PRO A 202 38.92 10.14 25.01
N GLU A 203 39.67 10.80 25.90
CA GLU A 203 39.19 11.96 26.65
C GLU A 203 38.76 13.07 25.69
N SER A 204 37.70 13.75 26.13
CA SER A 204 37.20 15.00 25.56
C SER A 204 38.27 16.07 25.53
N ASP A 205 38.43 16.72 24.38
CA ASP A 205 38.74 18.16 24.37
C ASP A 205 38.31 18.84 23.07
N SER A 206 37.90 20.09 23.24
CA SER A 206 37.68 21.13 22.23
C SER A 206 36.26 21.33 21.68
N LEU A 207 35.51 22.11 22.47
CA LEU A 207 34.66 23.22 22.05
C LEU A 207 35.00 23.82 20.66
N ALA A 208 34.03 23.80 19.75
CA ALA A 208 33.94 24.77 18.65
C ALA A 208 32.51 24.90 18.12
N LEU A 209 32.00 26.14 18.24
CA LEU A 209 30.88 26.74 17.50
C LEU A 209 29.44 26.28 17.81
N LEU A 210 28.98 26.75 18.98
CA LEU A 210 27.67 27.39 19.07
C LEU A 210 27.73 28.72 18.28
N GLY A 211 27.23 28.74 17.05
CA GLY A 211 27.16 29.92 16.20
C GLY A 211 25.71 30.29 15.90
N ILE A 212 25.14 31.15 16.73
CA ILE A 212 23.85 31.82 16.48
C ILE A 212 24.03 32.74 15.27
N GLY A 213 23.21 32.55 14.23
CA GLY A 213 23.21 33.37 13.01
C GLY A 213 21.79 33.71 12.57
N LEU A 214 21.11 34.53 13.37
CA LEU A 214 19.98 35.34 12.90
C LEU A 214 20.51 36.42 11.95
N ALA A 215 20.01 36.48 10.71
CA ALA A 215 19.41 37.68 10.11
C ALA A 215 19.39 37.64 8.57
N SER A 216 18.26 38.11 8.03
CA SER A 216 18.11 38.83 6.75
C SER A 216 17.95 38.02 5.45
N LEU A 217 16.73 37.55 5.19
CA LEU A 217 16.19 37.51 3.82
C LEU A 217 15.20 38.67 3.65
N ALA A 218 15.62 39.64 2.85
CA ALA A 218 14.89 40.87 2.54
C ALA A 218 13.61 40.56 1.76
N PHE A 219 12.47 40.96 2.30
CA PHE A 219 11.22 41.07 1.54
C PHE A 219 11.29 42.31 0.64
N VAL A 220 11.32 42.04 -0.67
CA VAL A 220 11.11 43.03 -1.72
C VAL A 220 9.66 43.55 -1.62
N ARG A 221 9.50 44.82 -1.26
CA ARG A 221 8.25 45.57 -1.41
C ARG A 221 7.95 45.74 -2.89
N ARG A 222 6.96 45.02 -3.41
CA ARG A 222 6.35 45.33 -4.71
C ARG A 222 5.42 46.54 -4.53
N LYS A 223 5.80 47.64 -5.15
CA LYS A 223 5.06 48.91 -5.22
C LYS A 223 3.80 48.68 -6.08
N VAL A 224 2.62 48.84 -5.49
CA VAL A 224 1.37 49.07 -6.24
C VAL A 224 1.17 50.58 -6.30
N SER A 225 1.09 51.12 -7.52
CA SER A 225 0.74 52.51 -7.77
C SER A 225 -0.47 52.53 -8.70
N ARG A 226 -1.55 53.13 -8.18
CA ARG A 226 -2.78 53.65 -8.79
C ARG A 226 -3.44 52.87 -9.92
#